data_AF-A0A1I2DV96-F1
#
_entry.id   AF-A0A1I2DV96-F1
#
_cell.length_a   1.000
_cell.length_b   1.000
_cell.length_c   1.000
_cell.angle_alpha   90.00
_cell.angle_beta   90.00
_cell.angle_gamma   90.00
#
_symmetry.space_group_name_H-M   'P 1'
#
loop_
_entity.id
_entity.type
_entity.pdbx_description
1 polymer ?
#
loop_
_entity_poly.entity_id
_entity_poly.type
_entity_poly.pdbx_seq_one_letter_code
_entity_poly.pdbx_strand_id
1 'polypeptide(L)'
;MKFEKFVKRVGVHGKIVKDGDRPWLICNGVGMLVPEGVKPFGNVDEPTSLMRTILNADIDDDELMLSRASLPYADSKPADIVRVFKTDVGDEIGISNENFGLIEKDDRLVYLEVEISDDNIEKFVLVTDRMSNTIVGFINGTLLNY
;
A
#
# COMPACT_ATOMS: atom_id res chain seq x y z
N MET A 1 -7.54 7.40 13.47
CA MET A 1 -7.95 6.79 12.17
C MET A 1 -6.69 6.42 11.36
N LYS A 2 -6.75 5.47 10.41
CA LYS A 2 -5.56 5.03 9.64
C LYS A 2 -4.80 6.18 8.95
N PHE A 3 -5.51 7.18 8.43
CA PHE A 3 -4.91 8.37 7.82
C PHE A 3 -4.09 9.22 8.81
N GLU A 4 -4.61 9.48 10.02
CA GLU A 4 -3.87 10.25 11.03
C GLU A 4 -2.58 9.54 11.49
N LYS A 5 -2.64 8.20 11.61
CA LYS A 5 -1.44 7.40 11.92
C LYS A 5 -0.41 7.56 10.81
N PHE A 6 -0.86 7.49 9.55
CA PHE A 6 0.02 7.64 8.41
C PHE A 6 0.63 9.06 8.34
N VAL A 7 -0.17 10.12 8.49
CA VAL A 7 0.34 11.51 8.55
C VAL A 7 1.42 11.69 9.62
N LYS A 8 1.19 11.16 10.83
CA LYS A 8 2.18 11.22 11.92
C LYS A 8 3.48 10.49 11.59
N ARG A 9 3.38 9.34 10.92
CA ARG A 9 4.54 8.55 10.48
C ARG A 9 5.33 9.26 9.39
N VAL A 10 4.62 9.83 8.42
CA VAL A 10 5.20 10.48 7.25
C VAL A 10 5.92 11.78 7.62
N GLY A 11 5.36 12.56 8.55
CA GLY A 11 5.94 13.82 8.98
C GLY A 11 6.21 14.77 7.80
N VAL A 12 7.42 15.30 7.72
CA VAL A 12 7.83 16.25 6.66
C VAL A 12 8.26 15.58 5.35
N HIS A 13 8.30 14.24 5.30
CA HIS A 13 8.77 13.49 4.14
C HIS A 13 7.65 13.10 3.17
N GLY A 14 6.42 13.51 3.47
CA GLY A 14 5.24 13.24 2.66
C GLY A 14 5.17 14.12 1.43
N LYS A 15 4.59 13.56 0.38
CA LYS A 15 4.22 14.31 -0.82
C LYS A 15 2.73 14.19 -1.05
N ILE A 16 2.11 15.30 -1.44
CA ILE A 16 0.73 15.30 -1.90
C ILE A 16 0.76 15.16 -3.42
N VAL A 17 0.09 14.15 -3.93
CA VAL A 17 -0.09 13.93 -5.36
C VAL A 17 -1.56 14.00 -5.69
N LYS A 18 -1.94 14.63 -6.80
CA LYS A 18 -3.35 14.78 -7.19
C LYS A 18 -3.67 14.02 -8.47
N ASP A 19 -4.56 13.04 -8.38
CA ASP A 19 -5.14 12.35 -9.54
C ASP A 19 -6.58 12.84 -9.75
N GLY A 20 -6.78 13.74 -10.73
CA GLY A 20 -8.04 14.44 -10.92
C GLY A 20 -8.41 15.30 -9.71
N ASP A 21 -9.48 14.95 -9.00
CA ASP A 21 -9.92 15.61 -7.77
C ASP A 21 -9.63 14.82 -6.48
N ARG A 22 -8.85 13.75 -6.59
CA ARG A 22 -8.49 12.88 -5.46
C ARG A 22 -7.05 13.16 -5.03
N PRO A 23 -6.82 13.86 -3.90
CA PRO A 23 -5.48 14.04 -3.36
C PRO A 23 -5.03 12.80 -2.61
N TRP A 24 -3.75 12.46 -2.74
CA TRP A 24 -3.11 11.31 -2.13
C TRP A 24 -1.89 11.75 -1.34
N LEU A 25 -1.75 11.26 -0.11
CA LEU A 25 -0.51 11.38 0.64
C LEU A 25 0.37 10.17 0.32
N ILE A 26 1.60 10.40 -0.13
CA ILE A 26 2.55 9.36 -0.52
C ILE A 26 3.85 9.51 0.26
N CYS A 27 4.40 8.39 0.74
CA CYS A 27 5.73 8.33 1.35
C CYS A 27 6.25 6.89 1.37
N ASN A 28 7.52 6.69 0.95
CA ASN A 28 8.24 5.42 1.05
C ASN A 28 7.44 4.19 0.56
N GLY A 29 6.91 4.26 -0.66
CA GLY A 29 6.16 3.16 -1.27
C GLY A 29 4.76 2.93 -0.67
N VAL A 30 4.30 3.79 0.22
CA VAL A 30 2.94 3.76 0.77
C VAL A 30 2.17 4.99 0.32
N GLY A 31 0.94 4.77 -0.13
CA GLY A 31 0.00 5.81 -0.50
C GLY A 31 -1.33 5.65 0.20
N MET A 32 -1.97 6.77 0.54
CA MET A 32 -3.31 6.78 1.10
C MET A 32 -4.11 7.95 0.53
N LEU A 33 -5.34 7.67 0.12
CA LEU A 33 -6.29 8.68 -0.30
C LEU A 33 -6.56 9.63 0.87
N VAL A 34 -6.48 10.92 0.62
CA VAL A 34 -6.80 11.94 1.62
C VAL A 34 -8.31 11.94 1.84
N PRO A 35 -8.80 11.74 3.08
CA PRO A 35 -10.23 11.70 3.37
C PRO A 35 -10.93 13.02 3.02
N GLU A 36 -12.21 12.92 2.69
CA GLU A 36 -13.05 14.09 2.44
C GLU A 36 -13.03 15.06 3.64
N GLY A 37 -13.03 16.36 3.36
CA GLY A 37 -12.96 17.41 4.38
C GLY A 37 -11.56 17.67 4.94
N VAL A 38 -10.58 16.81 4.66
CA VAL A 38 -9.17 17.08 4.99
C VAL A 38 -8.54 17.90 3.86
N LYS A 39 -8.07 19.10 4.18
CA LYS A 39 -7.30 19.91 3.23
C LYS A 39 -5.83 19.48 3.27
N PRO A 40 -5.26 18.97 2.17
CA PRO A 40 -3.83 18.74 2.11
C PRO A 40 -3.09 20.09 2.19
N PHE A 41 -1.95 20.10 2.87
CA PHE A 41 -1.07 21.26 2.97
C PHE A 41 0.25 20.94 2.27
N GLY A 42 0.84 21.92 1.59
CA GLY A 42 2.11 21.79 0.87
C GLY A 42 1.96 21.87 -0.64
N ASN A 43 3.06 21.56 -1.34
CA ASN A 43 3.06 21.49 -2.80
C ASN A 43 2.30 20.24 -3.25
N VAL A 44 1.55 20.39 -4.33
CA VAL A 44 0.80 19.32 -4.97
C VAL A 44 1.53 18.94 -6.25
N ASP A 45 1.98 17.69 -6.30
CA ASP A 45 2.68 17.12 -7.45
C ASP A 45 1.69 16.38 -8.37
N GLU A 46 2.07 16.26 -9.64
CA GLU A 46 1.38 15.39 -10.61
C GLU A 46 1.77 13.92 -10.40
N PRO A 47 0.85 12.96 -10.64
CA PRO A 47 1.13 11.55 -10.46
C PRO A 47 2.07 11.04 -11.55
N THR A 48 3.07 10.28 -11.09
CA THR A 48 4.00 9.54 -11.96
C THR A 48 3.25 8.46 -12.74
N SER A 49 3.85 7.94 -13.81
CA SER A 49 3.28 6.84 -14.59
C SER A 49 2.98 5.62 -13.73
N LEU A 50 3.91 5.23 -12.85
CA LEU A 50 3.71 4.14 -11.90
C LEU A 50 2.49 4.39 -11.00
N MET A 51 2.35 5.59 -10.45
CA MET A 51 1.22 5.92 -9.61
C MET A 51 -0.09 5.87 -10.41
N ARG A 52 -0.11 6.37 -11.65
CA ARG A 52 -1.29 6.23 -12.53
C ARG A 52 -1.64 4.76 -12.79
N THR A 53 -0.65 3.89 -12.99
CA THR A 53 -0.88 2.45 -13.14
C THR A 53 -1.51 1.87 -11.88
N ILE A 54 -0.96 2.16 -10.71
CA ILE A 54 -1.49 1.68 -9.42
C ILE A 54 -2.93 2.17 -9.20
N LEU A 55 -3.19 3.47 -9.41
CA LEU A 55 -4.49 4.08 -9.10
C LEU A 55 -5.62 3.68 -10.07
N ASN A 56 -5.27 3.15 -11.24
CA ASN A 56 -6.21 2.67 -12.25
C ASN A 56 -6.12 1.15 -12.44
N ALA A 57 -5.49 0.44 -11.51
CA ALA A 57 -5.43 -1.02 -11.56
C ALA A 57 -6.83 -1.62 -11.49
N ASP A 58 -7.01 -2.75 -12.17
CA ASP A 58 -8.17 -3.61 -11.96
C ASP A 58 -8.10 -4.20 -10.55
N ILE A 59 -9.23 -4.19 -9.84
CA ILE A 59 -9.33 -4.64 -8.45
C ILE A 59 -10.43 -5.69 -8.26
N ASP A 60 -10.98 -6.21 -9.34
CA ASP A 60 -12.07 -7.17 -9.25
C ASP A 60 -11.57 -8.56 -8.84
N ASP A 61 -10.35 -8.92 -9.25
CA ASP A 61 -9.69 -10.21 -8.98
C ASP A 61 -8.50 -10.08 -8.00
N ASP A 62 -7.80 -11.20 -7.74
CA ASP A 62 -6.56 -11.28 -6.95
C ASP A 62 -6.63 -10.78 -5.49
N GLU A 63 -7.70 -11.16 -4.80
CA GLU A 63 -7.85 -10.86 -3.38
C GLU A 63 -6.74 -11.47 -2.51
N LEU A 64 -6.21 -10.67 -1.60
CA LEU A 64 -5.16 -11.04 -0.69
C LEU A 64 -5.72 -11.46 0.67
N MET A 65 -5.33 -12.65 1.12
CA MET A 65 -5.57 -13.13 2.48
C MET A 65 -4.28 -13.17 3.28
N LEU A 66 -4.33 -12.76 4.55
CA LEU A 66 -3.19 -12.89 5.45
C LEU A 66 -2.89 -14.38 5.67
N SER A 67 -1.74 -14.83 5.17
CA SER A 67 -1.31 -16.23 5.22
C SER A 67 -0.48 -16.50 6.48
N ARG A 68 0.51 -15.65 6.76
CA ARG A 68 1.40 -15.82 7.92
C ARG A 68 2.05 -14.53 8.37
N ALA A 69 2.71 -14.60 9.53
CA ALA A 69 3.66 -13.61 10.00
C ALA A 69 5.03 -14.29 10.16
N SER A 70 6.07 -13.70 9.60
CA SER A 70 7.43 -14.24 9.61
C SER A 70 8.39 -13.27 10.31
N LEU A 71 9.35 -13.82 11.06
CA LEU A 71 10.54 -13.09 11.47
C LEU A 71 11.67 -13.50 10.52
N PRO A 72 12.33 -12.55 9.83
CA PRO A 72 13.29 -12.89 8.79
C PRO A 72 14.58 -13.52 9.34
N TYR A 73 14.95 -13.20 10.59
CA TYR A 73 16.16 -13.70 11.23
C TYR A 73 15.90 -14.10 12.69
N ALA A 74 16.77 -14.96 13.24
CA ALA A 74 16.60 -15.48 14.60
C ALA A 74 16.70 -14.39 15.70
N ASP A 75 17.43 -13.31 15.44
CA ASP A 75 17.61 -12.16 16.33
C ASP A 75 16.66 -10.98 16.00
N SER A 76 15.73 -11.19 15.05
CA SER A 76 14.74 -10.18 14.67
C SER A 76 13.85 -9.79 15.84
N LYS A 77 13.53 -8.49 15.91
CA LYS A 77 12.63 -7.92 16.91
C LYS A 77 11.18 -8.00 16.42
N PRO A 78 10.19 -7.83 17.31
CA PRO A 78 8.79 -7.74 16.90
C PRO A 78 8.48 -6.65 15.85
N ALA A 79 9.30 -5.60 15.78
CA ALA A 79 9.18 -4.56 14.75
C ALA A 79 9.55 -5.06 13.34
N ASP A 80 10.39 -6.11 13.27
CA ASP A 80 10.92 -6.67 12.02
C ASP A 80 10.00 -7.78 11.45
N ILE A 81 8.84 -8.01 12.08
CA ILE A 81 7.84 -8.95 11.57
C ILE A 81 7.44 -8.55 10.14
N VAL A 82 7.41 -9.52 9.24
CA VAL A 82 6.83 -9.39 7.91
C VAL A 82 5.49 -10.10 7.89
N ARG A 83 4.44 -9.39 7.48
CA ARG A 83 3.10 -9.95 7.28
C ARG A 83 3.01 -10.41 5.83
N VAL A 84 2.82 -11.71 5.63
CA VAL A 84 2.78 -12.31 4.30
C VAL A 84 1.34 -12.57 3.94
N PHE A 85 0.91 -11.95 2.86
CA PHE A 85 -0.38 -12.15 2.22
C PHE A 85 -0.22 -13.06 1.02
N LYS A 86 -1.32 -13.72 0.65
CA LYS A 86 -1.35 -14.65 -0.46
C LYS A 86 -2.66 -14.53 -1.25
N THR A 87 -2.58 -14.65 -2.58
CA THR A 87 -3.74 -14.86 -3.46
C THR A 87 -4.24 -16.31 -3.39
N ASP A 88 -5.37 -16.60 -4.02
CA ASP A 88 -5.89 -17.96 -4.16
C ASP A 88 -5.02 -18.84 -5.07
N VAL A 89 -4.42 -18.26 -6.11
CA VAL A 89 -3.58 -18.96 -7.10
C VAL A 89 -2.15 -19.23 -6.62
N GLY A 90 -1.64 -18.54 -5.61
CA GLY A 90 -0.32 -18.86 -5.08
C GLY A 90 0.58 -17.69 -4.75
N ASP A 91 0.31 -16.51 -5.30
CA ASP A 91 1.23 -15.37 -5.25
C ASP A 91 1.33 -14.81 -3.85
N GLU A 92 2.56 -14.50 -3.43
CA GLU A 92 2.85 -14.01 -2.09
C GLU A 92 3.45 -12.61 -2.11
N ILE A 93 3.03 -11.81 -1.14
CA ILE A 93 3.57 -10.48 -0.89
C ILE A 93 3.76 -10.25 0.60
N GLY A 94 4.97 -9.82 0.97
CA GLY A 94 5.29 -9.38 2.32
C GLY A 94 5.04 -7.89 2.47
N ILE A 95 4.55 -7.46 3.63
CA ILE A 95 4.63 -6.06 4.05
C ILE A 95 5.21 -5.98 5.46
N SER A 96 5.91 -4.89 5.76
CA SER A 96 6.42 -4.65 7.12
C SER A 96 5.27 -4.60 8.14
N ASN A 97 5.54 -5.03 9.37
CA ASN A 97 4.55 -4.95 10.45
C ASN A 97 4.12 -3.51 10.76
N GLU A 98 4.97 -2.53 10.48
CA GLU A 98 4.59 -1.11 10.55
C GLU A 98 3.53 -0.74 9.51
N ASN A 99 3.70 -1.15 8.25
CA ASN A 99 2.73 -0.91 7.18
C ASN A 99 1.42 -1.68 7.41
N PHE A 100 1.49 -2.89 7.96
CA PHE A 100 0.31 -3.65 8.36
C PHE A 100 -0.57 -2.89 9.37
N GLY A 101 0.01 -2.04 10.23
CA GLY A 101 -0.73 -1.20 11.17
C GLY A 101 -1.60 -0.10 10.53
N LEU A 102 -1.49 0.09 9.21
CA LEU A 102 -2.33 0.99 8.40
C LEU A 102 -3.55 0.31 7.77
N ILE A 103 -3.64 -1.02 7.86
CA ILE A 103 -4.76 -1.82 7.35
C ILE A 103 -5.77 -2.03 8.48
N GLU A 104 -7.05 -1.86 8.17
CA GLU A 104 -8.16 -2.14 9.09
C GLU A 104 -8.79 -3.50 8.77
N LYS A 105 -9.50 -4.09 9.74
CA LYS A 105 -10.02 -5.47 9.64
C LYS A 105 -10.96 -5.68 8.44
N ASP A 106 -11.72 -4.65 8.10
CA ASP A 106 -12.75 -4.71 7.06
C ASP A 106 -12.25 -4.22 5.69
N ASP A 107 -11.00 -3.78 5.61
CA ASP A 107 -10.38 -3.43 4.33
C ASP A 107 -10.33 -4.66 3.42
N ARG A 108 -10.68 -4.48 2.14
CA ARG A 108 -10.43 -5.47 1.10
C ARG A 108 -9.03 -5.20 0.55
N LEU A 109 -8.26 -6.27 0.36
CA LEU A 109 -6.87 -6.21 -0.08
C LEU A 109 -6.75 -6.90 -1.43
N VAL A 110 -6.10 -6.25 -2.39
CA VAL A 110 -5.89 -6.79 -3.74
C VAL A 110 -4.42 -6.76 -4.09
N TYR A 111 -3.96 -7.80 -4.78
CA TYR A 111 -2.60 -7.91 -5.26
C TYR A 111 -2.40 -7.13 -6.56
N LEU A 112 -1.25 -6.49 -6.71
CA LEU A 112 -0.87 -5.86 -7.97
C LEU A 112 0.63 -6.10 -8.23
N GLU A 113 0.96 -6.57 -9.43
CA GLU A 113 2.31 -6.53 -9.97
C GLU A 113 2.40 -5.47 -11.07
N VAL A 114 3.46 -4.67 -11.03
CA VAL A 114 3.76 -3.68 -12.06
C VAL A 114 5.17 -3.92 -12.60
N GLU A 115 5.26 -4.23 -13.88
CA GLU A 115 6.53 -4.29 -14.60
C GLU A 115 7.06 -2.87 -14.84
N ILE A 116 8.18 -2.54 -14.21
CA ILE A 116 8.85 -1.24 -14.35
C ILE A 116 9.86 -1.27 -15.51
N SER A 117 10.45 -2.44 -15.74
CA SER A 117 11.37 -2.76 -16.85
C SER A 117 11.48 -4.28 -17.00
N ASP A 118 12.11 -4.77 -18.07
CA ASP A 118 12.26 -6.20 -18.40
C ASP A 118 12.68 -7.12 -17.24
N ASP A 119 13.48 -6.63 -16.28
CA ASP A 119 13.96 -7.39 -15.11
C ASP A 119 13.50 -6.83 -13.75
N ASN A 120 12.56 -5.88 -13.72
CA ASN A 120 12.13 -5.21 -12.49
C ASN A 120 10.61 -5.18 -12.36
N ILE A 121 10.09 -6.00 -11.45
CA ILE A 121 8.68 -6.08 -11.10
C ILE A 121 8.52 -5.53 -9.68
N GLU A 122 7.68 -4.52 -9.53
CA GLU A 122 7.24 -4.03 -8.22
C GLU A 122 5.88 -4.63 -7.86
N LYS A 123 5.76 -5.06 -6.60
CA LYS A 123 4.54 -5.70 -6.08
C LYS A 123 3.88 -4.77 -5.08
N PHE A 124 2.56 -4.70 -5.08
CA PHE A 124 1.78 -3.84 -4.20
C PHE A 124 0.62 -4.59 -3.57
N VAL A 125 0.32 -4.23 -2.32
CA VAL A 125 -0.97 -4.48 -1.70
C VAL A 125 -1.82 -3.24 -1.93
N LEU A 126 -2.90 -3.36 -2.68
CA LEU A 126 -3.92 -2.33 -2.82
C LEU A 126 -4.94 -2.48 -1.70
N VAL A 127 -5.27 -1.36 -1.06
CA VAL A 127 -6.33 -1.28 -0.04
C VAL A 127 -7.54 -0.67 -0.71
N THR A 128 -8.64 -1.39 -0.74
CA THR A 128 -9.86 -0.99 -1.44
C THR A 128 -11.04 -0.81 -0.48
N ASP A 129 -11.88 0.17 -0.79
CA ASP A 129 -13.15 0.37 -0.12
C ASP A 129 -14.21 -0.54 -0.76
N ARG A 130 -14.75 -1.48 0.02
CA ARG A 130 -15.70 -2.50 -0.47
C ARG A 130 -16.99 -1.92 -1.02
N MET A 131 -17.42 -0.77 -0.51
CA MET A 131 -18.71 -0.17 -0.87
C MET A 131 -18.64 0.56 -2.20
N SER A 132 -17.55 1.29 -2.43
CA SER A 132 -17.34 2.08 -3.63
C SER A 132 -16.58 1.34 -4.73
N ASN A 133 -15.99 0.17 -4.42
CA ASN A 133 -15.03 -0.53 -5.27
C ASN A 133 -13.95 0.43 -5.79
N THR A 134 -13.31 1.14 -4.88
CA THR A 134 -12.23 2.08 -5.22
C THR A 134 -10.98 1.82 -4.40
N ILE A 135 -9.82 2.11 -4.99
CA ILE A 135 -8.55 2.10 -4.30
C ILE A 135 -8.50 3.31 -3.36
N VAL A 136 -8.22 3.06 -2.08
CA VAL A 136 -8.07 4.08 -1.03
C VAL A 136 -6.68 4.07 -0.40
N GLY A 137 -5.85 3.09 -0.74
CA GLY A 137 -4.46 3.02 -0.32
C GLY A 137 -3.66 2.01 -1.12
N PHE A 138 -2.35 2.11 -1.05
CA PHE A 138 -1.43 1.09 -1.57
C PHE A 138 -0.18 0.99 -0.69
N ILE A 139 0.42 -0.20 -0.66
CA ILE A 139 1.62 -0.50 0.10
C ILE A 139 2.55 -1.33 -0.78
N ASN A 140 3.75 -0.82 -1.07
CA ASN A 140 4.79 -1.55 -1.78
C ASN A 140 5.27 -2.76 -0.96
N GLY A 141 5.43 -3.88 -1.63
CA GLY A 141 5.86 -5.15 -1.07
C GLY A 141 7.30 -5.11 -0.57
N THR A 142 7.54 -5.75 0.57
CA THR A 142 8.88 -6.03 1.06
C THR A 142 9.37 -7.36 0.49
N LEU A 143 10.65 -7.43 0.12
CA LEU A 143 11.29 -8.67 -0.31
C LEU A 143 11.15 -9.75 0.76
N LEU A 144 10.68 -10.91 0.34
CA LEU A 144 10.56 -12.10 1.17
C LEU A 144 11.90 -12.85 1.12
N ASN A 145 12.68 -12.73 2.18
CA ASN A 145 13.89 -13.54 2.35
C ASN A 145 13.50 -14.83 3.09
N TYR A 146 13.63 -15.97 2.41
CA TYR A 146 13.38 -17.30 2.97
C TYR A 146 14.69 -18.01 3.34
#